data_AF-A0A7V5UJV1-F1
#
_entry.id   AF-A0A7V5UJV1-F1
#
_cell.length_a   1.000
_cell.length_b   1.000
_cell.length_c   1.000
_cell.angle_alpha   90.00
_cell.angle_beta   90.00
_cell.angle_gamma   90.00
#
_symmetry.space_group_name_H-M   'P 1'
#
loop_
_entity.id
_entity.type
_entity.pdbx_description
1 polymer ?
#
loop_
_entity_poly.entity_id
_entity_poly.type
_entity_poly.pdbx_seq_one_letter_code
_entity_poly.pdbx_strand_id
1 'polypeptide(L)'
;MLEPSGTICSLHNPMTTSGGVLVEDSFSGGPHDSKRQYREHYVCAQAFPGEYNLLIRRMWGRVTADTVTVEIRQRGQKPIRRQVKLRGTDALGVMQLDEGRRQLVISEEMVAAARRKEAQERNERALYAKIQKSEAKSHADSMASASDDRRRERRRQIRRRRGAVGYRVTPTILPEGTALTATGVVSGDRRYVRTTAFPFFSGIGDVTVFDVSGGQTPGAGGGSGGNPGGGQGGGGAGGGR
;
A
#
# COMPACT_ATOMS: atom_id res chain seq x y z
N MET A 1 -5.32 -15.28 19.79
CA MET A 1 -5.67 -16.55 20.46
C MET A 1 -4.41 -17.38 20.57
N LEU A 2 -4.07 -17.82 21.77
CA LEU A 2 -2.98 -18.76 22.05
C LEU A 2 -3.61 -20.14 22.27
N GLU A 3 -3.13 -21.11 21.51
CA GLU A 3 -3.56 -22.50 21.60
C GLU A 3 -2.81 -23.28 22.69
N PRO A 4 -3.35 -24.42 23.15
CA PRO A 4 -2.66 -25.32 24.07
C PRO A 4 -1.27 -25.76 23.58
N SER A 5 -1.09 -25.87 22.27
CA SER A 5 0.19 -26.21 21.62
C SER A 5 1.23 -25.09 21.69
N GLY A 6 0.90 -23.93 22.26
CA GLY A 6 1.80 -22.77 22.36
C GLY A 6 1.80 -21.86 21.12
N THR A 7 1.02 -22.19 20.10
CA THR A 7 0.95 -21.37 18.87
C THR A 7 -0.06 -20.25 18.96
N ILE A 8 0.26 -19.10 18.35
CA ILE A 8 -0.57 -17.90 18.40
C ILE A 8 -1.23 -17.66 17.05
N CYS A 9 -2.56 -17.63 17.07
CA CYS A 9 -3.40 -17.14 15.97
C CYS A 9 -3.74 -15.67 16.20
N SER A 10 -3.53 -14.81 15.20
CA SER A 10 -3.84 -13.37 15.25
C SER A 10 -4.09 -12.82 13.85
N LEU A 11 -4.55 -11.57 13.72
CA LEU A 11 -4.73 -10.94 12.40
C LEU A 11 -3.43 -10.86 11.58
N HIS A 12 -2.27 -10.79 12.23
CA HIS A 12 -0.96 -10.79 11.56
C HIS A 12 -0.42 -12.20 11.28
N ASN A 13 -0.90 -13.18 12.05
CA ASN A 13 -0.58 -14.59 11.85
C ASN A 13 -1.89 -15.40 11.87
N PRO A 14 -2.65 -15.39 10.76
CA PRO A 14 -4.01 -15.91 10.74
C PRO A 14 -4.05 -17.43 10.74
N MET A 15 -2.91 -18.11 10.70
CA MET A 15 -2.83 -19.57 10.74
C MET A 15 -1.87 -20.03 11.83
N THR A 16 -2.22 -21.11 12.49
CA THR A 16 -1.37 -21.77 13.48
C THR A 16 -0.77 -23.05 12.93
N THR A 17 0.32 -23.52 13.53
CA THR A 17 0.93 -24.80 13.17
C THR A 17 0.02 -25.98 13.50
N SER A 18 -0.94 -25.76 14.40
CA SER A 18 -2.00 -26.71 14.77
C SER A 18 -3.12 -26.73 13.73
N GLY A 19 -3.06 -25.95 12.65
CA GLY A 19 -4.09 -25.92 11.61
C GLY A 19 -5.35 -25.15 12.03
N GLY A 20 -5.24 -24.33 13.06
CA GLY A 20 -6.21 -23.28 13.35
C GLY A 20 -6.09 -22.14 12.35
N VAL A 21 -7.22 -21.60 11.92
CA VAL A 21 -7.30 -20.47 11.00
C VAL A 21 -8.23 -19.42 11.58
N LEU A 22 -7.75 -18.18 11.62
CA LEU A 22 -8.58 -17.01 11.85
C LEU A 22 -9.26 -16.66 10.54
N VAL A 23 -10.55 -16.99 10.48
CA VAL A 23 -11.47 -16.60 9.42
C VAL A 23 -12.04 -15.24 9.80
N GLU A 24 -11.59 -14.24 9.06
CA GLU A 24 -12.11 -12.89 9.15
C GLU A 24 -13.56 -12.86 8.66
N ASP A 25 -14.45 -12.25 9.43
CA ASP A 25 -15.81 -11.95 8.95
C ASP A 25 -15.76 -10.63 8.16
N SER A 26 -15.54 -10.75 6.86
CA SER A 26 -15.63 -9.65 5.92
C SER A 26 -17.08 -9.18 5.84
N PHE A 27 -17.48 -8.27 6.73
CA PHE A 27 -18.76 -7.56 6.73
C PHE A 27 -20.02 -8.43 6.97
N SER A 28 -20.18 -9.00 8.17
CA SER A 28 -21.50 -9.41 8.67
C SER A 28 -22.35 -8.18 9.05
N GLY A 29 -22.91 -7.58 8.02
CA GLY A 29 -23.84 -6.47 8.09
C GLY A 29 -24.09 -5.92 6.70
N GLY A 30 -24.83 -6.66 5.87
CA GLY A 30 -25.43 -6.06 4.69
C GLY A 30 -26.28 -4.84 5.08
N PRO A 31 -26.55 -3.90 4.16
CA PRO A 31 -27.25 -2.64 4.44
C PRO A 31 -28.61 -2.78 5.17
N HIS A 32 -29.17 -4.00 5.25
CA HIS A 32 -30.45 -4.32 5.87
C HIS A 32 -30.36 -5.15 7.17
N ASP A 33 -29.17 -5.43 7.72
CA ASP A 33 -29.10 -6.11 9.03
C ASP A 33 -29.38 -5.12 10.17
N SER A 34 -30.62 -5.16 10.67
CA SER A 34 -31.09 -4.39 11.82
C SER A 34 -30.30 -4.65 13.11
N LYS A 35 -29.51 -5.73 13.17
CA LYS A 35 -28.61 -6.05 14.29
C LYS A 35 -27.18 -6.05 13.77
N ARG A 36 -26.53 -4.87 13.71
CA ARG A 36 -25.07 -4.72 13.46
C ARG A 36 -24.26 -5.57 14.46
N GLN A 37 -24.06 -6.84 14.15
CA GLN A 37 -23.31 -7.79 14.96
C GLN A 37 -22.04 -8.17 14.23
N TYR A 38 -20.91 -7.67 14.72
CA TYR A 38 -19.59 -8.02 14.21
C TYR A 38 -19.10 -9.30 14.88
N ARG A 39 -18.53 -10.22 14.09
CA ARG A 39 -18.01 -11.50 14.58
C ARG A 39 -16.61 -11.75 14.02
N GLU A 40 -15.83 -12.54 14.73
CA GLU A 40 -14.54 -13.04 14.27
C GLU A 40 -14.52 -14.54 14.51
N HIS A 41 -14.13 -15.32 13.52
CA HIS A 41 -14.20 -16.77 13.59
C HIS A 41 -12.81 -17.36 13.64
N TYR A 42 -12.48 -18.04 14.73
CA TYR A 42 -11.36 -18.96 14.75
C TYR A 42 -11.88 -20.37 14.52
N VAL A 43 -11.32 -21.06 13.52
CA VAL A 43 -11.75 -22.41 13.13
C VAL A 43 -10.54 -23.34 13.19
N CYS A 44 -10.68 -24.48 13.86
CA CYS A 44 -9.67 -25.54 13.86
C CYS A 44 -10.34 -26.87 13.52
N ALA A 45 -9.88 -27.50 12.43
CA ALA A 45 -10.43 -28.79 12.01
C ALA A 45 -10.17 -29.89 13.06
N GLN A 46 -8.99 -29.88 13.68
CA GLN A 46 -8.60 -30.82 14.73
C GLN A 46 -8.00 -30.06 15.91
N ALA A 47 -8.87 -29.44 16.72
CA ALA A 47 -8.45 -28.73 17.93
C ALA A 47 -7.87 -29.71 18.97
N PHE A 48 -6.86 -29.25 19.71
CA PHE A 48 -6.36 -29.92 20.90
C PHE A 48 -7.33 -29.71 22.07
N PRO A 49 -7.50 -30.69 22.98
CA PRO A 49 -8.09 -30.40 24.28
C PRO A 49 -7.17 -29.47 25.08
N GLY A 50 -7.74 -28.64 25.94
CA GLY A 50 -6.99 -27.77 26.84
C GLY A 50 -7.47 -26.32 26.86
N GLU A 51 -6.63 -25.48 27.48
CA GLU A 51 -6.89 -24.05 27.65
C GLU A 51 -6.53 -23.25 26.41
N TYR A 52 -7.50 -22.50 25.91
CA TYR A 52 -7.34 -21.51 24.87
C TYR A 52 -7.39 -20.11 25.46
N ASN A 53 -6.31 -19.36 25.29
CA ASN A 53 -6.18 -18.00 25.81
C ASN A 53 -6.48 -16.97 24.71
N LEU A 54 -7.48 -16.13 24.95
CA LEU A 54 -7.98 -15.13 24.03
C LEU A 54 -7.59 -13.74 24.53
N LEU A 55 -6.89 -12.98 23.69
CA LEU A 55 -6.74 -11.54 23.83
C LEU A 55 -7.66 -10.89 22.80
N ILE A 56 -8.66 -10.17 23.29
CA ILE A 56 -9.61 -9.41 22.47
C ILE A 56 -9.24 -7.93 22.66
N ARG A 57 -8.98 -7.23 21.56
CA ARG A 57 -8.66 -5.80 21.59
C ARG A 57 -9.64 -5.03 20.73
N ARG A 58 -10.32 -4.05 21.34
CA ARG A 58 -11.13 -3.05 20.64
C ARG A 58 -10.19 -2.07 19.93
N MET A 59 -10.19 -2.11 18.60
CA MET A 59 -9.37 -1.21 17.81
C MET A 59 -9.99 0.17 17.62
N TRP A 60 -11.30 0.21 17.40
CA TRP A 60 -12.06 1.44 17.16
C TRP A 60 -13.54 1.24 17.54
N GLY A 61 -14.28 2.35 17.62
CA GLY A 61 -15.69 2.33 18.00
C GLY A 61 -15.95 2.07 19.49
N ARG A 62 -17.23 1.95 19.85
CA ARG A 62 -17.68 1.55 21.20
C ARG A 62 -18.43 0.22 21.10
N VAL A 63 -18.14 -0.67 22.03
CA VAL A 63 -18.84 -1.96 22.15
C VAL A 63 -19.98 -1.78 23.13
N THR A 64 -21.18 -2.23 22.75
CA THR A 64 -22.35 -2.12 23.62
C THR A 64 -22.09 -2.83 24.96
N ALA A 65 -22.34 -2.11 26.05
CA ALA A 65 -22.10 -2.59 27.42
C ALA A 65 -20.66 -3.06 27.70
N ASP A 66 -19.67 -2.60 26.91
CA ASP A 66 -18.26 -2.99 27.00
C ASP A 66 -18.06 -4.51 27.16
N THR A 67 -18.93 -5.30 26.53
CA THR A 67 -18.96 -6.76 26.70
C THR A 67 -18.88 -7.43 25.34
N VAL A 68 -17.99 -8.42 25.23
CA VAL A 68 -17.85 -9.28 24.06
C VAL A 68 -18.35 -10.67 24.42
N THR A 69 -19.07 -11.30 23.50
CA THR A 69 -19.50 -12.70 23.67
C THR A 69 -18.55 -13.60 22.90
N VAL A 70 -17.89 -14.50 23.62
CA VAL A 70 -17.08 -15.57 23.06
C VAL A 70 -17.94 -16.82 23.00
N GLU A 71 -18.02 -17.46 21.84
CA GLU A 71 -18.77 -18.70 21.65
C GLU A 71 -17.85 -19.80 21.10
N ILE A 72 -17.84 -20.95 21.74
CA ILE A 72 -17.19 -22.17 21.25
C ILE A 72 -18.24 -23.09 20.66
N ARG A 73 -17.97 -23.56 19.44
CA ARG A 73 -18.78 -24.55 18.73
C ARG A 73 -17.93 -25.78 18.42
N GLN A 74 -18.38 -26.92 18.93
CA GLN A 74 -17.87 -28.23 18.56
C GLN A 74 -18.97 -29.00 17.83
N ARG A 75 -18.60 -29.73 16.77
CA ARG A 75 -19.55 -30.53 16.01
C ARG A 75 -20.16 -31.60 16.93
N GLY A 76 -21.49 -31.61 17.04
CA GLY A 76 -22.22 -32.58 17.86
C GLY A 76 -22.41 -32.18 19.32
N GLN A 77 -21.88 -31.05 19.76
CA GLN A 77 -22.05 -30.54 21.12
C GLN A 77 -22.80 -29.20 21.13
N LYS A 78 -23.41 -28.84 22.27
CA LYS A 78 -24.07 -27.54 22.44
C LYS A 78 -23.02 -26.42 22.49
N PRO A 79 -23.30 -25.25 21.88
CA PRO A 79 -22.37 -24.13 21.92
C PRO A 79 -22.21 -23.61 23.36
N ILE A 80 -20.96 -23.38 23.75
CA ILE A 80 -20.62 -22.78 25.05
C ILE A 80 -20.40 -21.30 24.84
N ARG A 81 -21.17 -20.46 25.55
CA ARG A 81 -21.08 -19.00 25.46
C ARG A 81 -20.52 -18.42 26.74
N ARG A 82 -19.58 -17.49 26.62
CA ARG A 82 -19.00 -16.74 27.73
C ARG A 82 -18.98 -15.26 27.40
N GLN A 83 -19.52 -14.44 28.30
CA GLN A 83 -19.39 -12.99 28.21
C GLN A 83 -18.07 -12.57 28.86
N VAL A 84 -17.31 -11.74 28.16
CA VAL A 84 -16.04 -11.18 28.62
C VAL A 84 -16.15 -9.67 28.58
N LYS A 85 -15.98 -9.03 29.75
CA LYS A 85 -15.96 -7.57 29.84
C LYS A 85 -14.62 -7.02 29.38
N LEU A 86 -14.67 -5.96 28.58
CA LEU A 86 -13.52 -5.14 28.19
C LEU A 86 -13.08 -4.31 29.39
N ARG A 87 -11.77 -4.31 29.65
CA ARG A 87 -11.09 -3.42 30.59
C ARG A 87 -10.33 -2.38 29.77
N GLY A 88 -10.97 -1.23 29.54
CA GLY A 88 -10.45 -0.22 28.61
C GLY A 88 -10.60 -0.68 27.16
N THR A 89 -9.49 -0.95 26.48
CA THR A 89 -9.48 -1.48 25.10
C THR A 89 -9.38 -2.99 25.03
N ASP A 90 -8.95 -3.64 26.11
CA ASP A 90 -8.51 -5.03 26.07
C ASP A 90 -9.39 -5.91 26.96
N ALA A 91 -9.61 -7.15 26.52
CA ALA A 91 -10.24 -8.21 27.28
C ALA A 91 -9.38 -9.47 27.17
N LEU A 92 -9.18 -10.13 28.31
CA LEU A 92 -8.57 -11.45 28.38
C LEU A 92 -9.68 -12.46 28.70
N GLY A 93 -9.75 -13.51 27.88
CA GLY A 93 -10.68 -14.61 28.06
C GLY A 93 -9.93 -15.94 28.05
N VAL A 94 -10.24 -16.82 29.00
CA VAL A 94 -9.78 -18.20 28.99
C VAL A 94 -10.97 -19.09 28.68
N MET A 95 -10.78 -20.01 27.75
CA MET A 95 -11.79 -21.02 27.42
C MET A 95 -11.17 -22.40 27.49
N GLN A 96 -11.85 -23.29 28.20
CA GLN A 96 -11.47 -24.70 28.27
C GLN A 96 -12.20 -25.46 27.17
N LEU A 97 -11.46 -26.28 26.41
CA LEU A 97 -12.03 -27.29 25.53
C LEU A 97 -11.71 -28.67 26.12
N ASP A 98 -12.72 -29.32 26.68
CA ASP A 98 -12.53 -30.60 27.38
C ASP A 98 -12.16 -31.74 26.41
N GLU A 99 -12.82 -31.78 25.24
CA GLU A 99 -12.61 -32.82 24.23
C GLU A 99 -12.17 -32.21 22.90
N GLY A 100 -10.90 -32.41 22.55
CA GLY A 100 -10.35 -32.07 21.23
C GLY A 100 -10.39 -33.25 20.26
N ARG A 101 -10.42 -32.97 18.96
CA ARG A 101 -10.33 -34.02 17.92
C ARG A 101 -8.89 -34.47 17.64
N ARG A 102 -7.90 -33.74 18.15
CA ARG A 102 -6.49 -34.09 17.95
C ARG A 102 -6.01 -35.01 19.08
N GLN A 103 -5.39 -36.13 18.69
CA GLN A 103 -4.88 -37.17 19.60
C GLN A 103 -3.36 -37.09 19.82
N LEU A 104 -2.66 -36.17 19.13
CA LEU A 104 -1.21 -35.99 19.27
C LEU A 104 -0.84 -35.49 20.67
N VAL A 105 0.30 -35.95 21.19
CA VAL A 105 0.83 -35.47 22.48
C VAL A 105 1.29 -34.02 22.31
N ILE A 106 0.78 -33.14 23.18
CA ILE A 106 1.01 -31.69 23.10
C ILE A 106 2.51 -31.35 23.10
N SER A 107 3.34 -32.07 23.86
CA SER A 107 4.77 -31.81 23.97
C SER A 107 5.53 -31.95 22.64
N GLU A 108 5.19 -32.94 21.82
CA GLU A 108 5.83 -33.15 20.52
C GLU A 108 5.50 -32.01 19.56
N GLU A 109 4.26 -31.54 19.59
CA GLU A 109 3.80 -30.44 18.75
C GLU A 109 4.30 -29.08 19.23
N MET A 110 4.54 -28.89 20.54
CA MET A 110 5.24 -27.69 21.02
C MET A 110 6.66 -27.60 20.43
N VAL A 111 7.40 -28.72 20.41
CA VAL A 111 8.74 -28.77 19.80
C VAL A 111 8.65 -28.57 18.29
N ALA A 112 7.69 -29.19 17.61
CA ALA A 112 7.49 -29.02 16.17
C ALA A 112 7.10 -27.57 15.82
N ALA A 113 6.25 -26.94 16.62
CA ALA A 113 5.86 -25.55 16.47
C ALA A 113 7.04 -24.60 16.62
N ALA A 114 7.90 -24.82 17.63
CA ALA A 114 9.12 -24.04 17.82
C ALA A 114 10.05 -24.13 16.59
N ARG A 115 10.28 -25.35 16.08
CA ARG A 115 11.09 -25.57 14.87
C ARG A 115 10.50 -24.88 13.62
N ARG A 116 9.16 -24.91 13.46
CA ARG A 116 8.48 -24.23 12.33
C ARG A 116 8.64 -22.71 12.43
N LYS A 117 8.55 -22.15 13.64
CA LYS A 117 8.77 -20.72 13.87
C LYS A 117 10.20 -20.29 13.51
N GLU A 118 11.20 -21.04 13.96
CA GLU A 118 12.61 -20.78 13.60
C GLU A 118 12.84 -20.85 12.08
N ALA A 119 12.21 -21.80 11.40
CA ALA A 119 12.29 -21.91 9.94
C ALA A 119 11.62 -20.73 9.22
N GLN A 120 10.48 -20.24 9.72
CA GLN A 120 9.81 -19.04 9.20
C GLN A 120 10.70 -17.81 9.35
N GLU A 121 11.26 -17.56 10.54
CA GLU A 121 12.16 -16.43 10.78
C GLU A 121 13.39 -16.48 9.87
N ARG A 122 13.93 -17.68 9.61
CA ARG A 122 15.03 -17.88 8.67
C ARG A 122 14.64 -17.54 7.23
N ASN A 123 13.47 -17.99 6.79
CA ASN A 123 12.95 -17.72 5.44
C ASN A 123 12.66 -16.23 5.23
N GLU A 124 12.07 -15.55 6.22
CA GLU A 124 11.81 -14.11 6.19
C GLU A 124 13.11 -13.32 6.05
N ARG A 125 14.12 -13.62 6.87
CA ARG A 125 15.44 -12.97 6.76
C ARG A 125 16.07 -13.17 5.38
N ALA A 126 15.96 -14.38 4.82
CA ALA A 126 16.46 -14.66 3.48
C ALA A 126 15.70 -13.88 2.39
N LEU A 127 14.39 -13.70 2.54
CA LEU A 127 13.56 -12.89 1.65
C LEU A 127 13.97 -11.41 1.70
N TYR A 128 14.11 -10.83 2.91
CA TYR A 128 14.55 -9.45 3.08
C TYR A 128 15.92 -9.19 2.43
N ALA A 129 16.86 -10.11 2.59
CA ALA A 129 18.17 -10.01 1.94
C ALA A 129 18.08 -10.05 0.39
N LYS A 130 17.11 -10.79 -0.16
CA LYS A 130 16.86 -10.82 -1.62
C LYS A 130 16.24 -9.51 -2.11
N ILE A 131 15.28 -8.95 -1.39
CA ILE A 131 14.62 -7.67 -1.73
C ILE A 131 15.67 -6.56 -1.79
N GLN A 132 16.50 -6.42 -0.76
CA GLN A 132 17.57 -5.41 -0.73
C GLN A 132 18.54 -5.54 -1.92
N LYS A 133 18.93 -6.78 -2.27
CA LYS A 133 19.80 -7.02 -3.43
C LYS A 133 19.12 -6.69 -4.76
N SER A 134 17.81 -6.94 -4.89
CA SER A 134 17.06 -6.60 -6.09
C SER A 134 16.87 -5.09 -6.26
N GLU A 135 16.66 -4.35 -5.17
CA GLU A 135 16.58 -2.89 -5.17
C GLU A 135 17.91 -2.23 -5.55
N ALA A 136 19.02 -2.75 -5.03
CA ALA A 136 20.36 -2.29 -5.41
C ALA A 136 20.62 -2.51 -6.91
N LYS A 137 20.14 -3.63 -7.48
CA LYS A 137 20.28 -3.94 -8.91
C LYS A 137 19.40 -3.06 -9.80
N SER A 138 18.13 -2.84 -9.43
CA SER A 138 17.22 -1.99 -10.21
C SER A 138 17.66 -0.52 -10.21
N HIS A 139 18.22 -0.01 -9.12
CA HIS A 139 18.81 1.32 -9.08
C HIS A 139 20.04 1.44 -10.00
N ALA A 140 20.89 0.41 -10.05
CA ALA A 140 22.03 0.37 -10.96
C ALA A 140 21.60 0.32 -12.45
N ASP A 141 20.60 -0.48 -12.79
CA ASP A 141 20.06 -0.58 -14.15
C ASP A 141 19.38 0.73 -14.61
N SER A 142 18.70 1.43 -13.69
CA SER A 142 18.07 2.74 -13.96
C SER A 142 19.10 3.84 -14.22
N MET A 143 20.24 3.82 -13.52
CA MET A 143 21.34 4.75 -13.78
C MET A 143 22.03 4.46 -15.12
N ALA A 144 22.13 3.19 -15.52
CA ALA A 144 22.69 2.79 -16.80
C ALA A 144 21.80 3.23 -17.98
N SER A 145 20.48 3.03 -17.91
CA SER A 145 19.55 3.41 -18.99
C SER A 145 19.42 4.94 -19.16
N ALA A 146 19.43 5.70 -18.07
CA ALA A 146 19.40 7.17 -18.11
C ALA A 146 20.63 7.78 -18.81
N SER A 147 21.76 7.07 -18.85
CA SER A 147 22.98 7.51 -19.54
C SER A 147 22.92 7.28 -21.06
N ASP A 148 22.18 6.26 -21.50
CA ASP A 148 22.07 5.86 -22.90
C ASP A 148 21.05 6.70 -23.69
N ASP A 149 19.95 7.13 -23.05
CA ASP A 149 18.93 7.96 -23.70
C ASP A 149 19.42 9.38 -24.03
N ARG A 150 20.28 9.97 -23.19
CA ARG A 150 20.89 11.29 -23.45
C ARG A 150 21.74 11.30 -24.73
N ARG A 151 22.31 10.15 -25.13
CA ARG A 151 23.07 10.02 -26.39
C ARG A 151 22.18 9.91 -27.62
N ARG A 152 20.95 9.41 -27.49
CA ARG A 152 20.00 9.21 -28.60
C ARG A 152 19.19 10.45 -28.91
N GLU A 153 18.84 11.26 -27.90
CA GLU A 153 18.09 12.52 -28.04
C GLU A 153 18.83 13.53 -28.96
N ARG A 154 20.16 13.63 -28.82
CA ARG A 154 20.99 14.61 -29.54
C ARG A 154 21.07 14.38 -31.06
N ARG A 155 20.66 13.21 -31.56
CA ARG A 155 20.68 12.86 -33.00
C ARG A 155 19.35 13.11 -33.72
N ARG A 156 18.24 13.34 -33.01
CA ARG A 156 16.89 13.47 -33.61
C ARG A 156 16.46 14.91 -33.90
N GLN A 157 17.12 15.90 -33.30
CA GLN A 157 16.76 17.32 -33.44
C GLN A 157 17.10 17.98 -34.79
N ILE A 158 17.92 17.35 -35.63
CA ILE A 158 18.50 18.00 -36.84
C ILE A 158 17.60 17.86 -38.08
N ARG A 159 16.58 17.00 -38.09
CA ARG A 159 15.82 16.64 -39.32
C ARG A 159 14.41 17.22 -39.48
N ARG A 160 13.96 18.15 -38.63
CA ARG A 160 12.58 18.70 -38.68
C ARG A 160 12.50 20.21 -38.99
N ARG A 161 13.28 20.70 -39.95
CA ARG A 161 13.19 22.09 -40.43
C ARG A 161 13.07 22.18 -41.96
N ARG A 162 11.91 21.85 -42.53
CA ARG A 162 11.47 22.37 -43.86
C ARG A 162 9.94 22.42 -43.97
N GLY A 163 9.43 23.66 -44.01
CA GLY A 163 8.36 24.19 -44.86
C GLY A 163 7.00 23.49 -44.96
N ALA A 164 6.01 24.03 -44.24
CA ALA A 164 4.59 24.02 -44.65
C ALA A 164 3.92 25.28 -44.09
N VAL A 165 3.45 26.18 -44.97
CA VAL A 165 2.62 27.33 -44.61
C VAL A 165 1.17 27.02 -44.95
N GLY A 166 0.39 26.71 -43.92
CA GLY A 166 -1.04 26.47 -43.99
C GLY A 166 -1.59 26.53 -42.57
N TYR A 167 -2.32 27.59 -42.24
CA TYR A 167 -2.93 27.74 -40.92
C TYR A 167 -4.31 27.07 -40.96
N ARG A 168 -4.43 25.88 -40.36
CA ARG A 168 -5.71 25.27 -40.04
C ARG A 168 -5.93 25.43 -38.54
N VAL A 169 -7.01 26.09 -38.16
CA VAL A 169 -7.44 26.09 -36.77
C VAL A 169 -7.85 24.66 -36.41
N THR A 170 -7.10 24.05 -35.51
CA THR A 170 -7.47 22.77 -34.92
C THR A 170 -8.03 23.08 -33.53
N PRO A 171 -9.36 23.01 -33.34
CA PRO A 171 -9.92 23.20 -32.02
C PRO A 171 -9.39 22.10 -31.10
N THR A 172 -8.68 22.51 -30.04
CA THR A 172 -8.25 21.61 -28.98
C THR A 172 -9.20 21.81 -27.82
N ILE A 173 -9.88 20.75 -27.41
CA ILE A 173 -10.71 20.77 -26.22
C ILE A 173 -9.75 20.75 -25.02
N LEU A 174 -9.79 21.80 -24.21
CA LEU A 174 -9.13 21.85 -22.91
C LEU A 174 -10.19 21.45 -21.87
N PRO A 175 -10.11 20.24 -21.30
CA PRO A 175 -11.04 19.85 -20.25
C PRO A 175 -10.79 20.75 -19.05
N GLU A 176 -11.82 21.48 -18.61
CA GLU A 176 -11.82 22.29 -17.40
C GLU A 176 -12.61 21.57 -16.31
N GLY A 177 -12.14 21.63 -15.07
CA GLY A 177 -12.85 21.07 -13.92
C GLY A 177 -11.94 20.43 -12.88
N THR A 178 -12.58 19.92 -11.83
CA THR A 178 -11.94 19.17 -10.75
C THR A 178 -12.39 17.72 -10.82
N ALA A 179 -11.44 16.79 -10.86
CA ALA A 179 -11.70 15.36 -10.73
C ALA A 179 -10.84 14.77 -9.61
N LEU A 180 -11.32 13.72 -8.97
CA LEU A 180 -10.59 12.99 -7.93
C LEU A 180 -10.76 11.50 -8.16
N THR A 181 -9.66 10.79 -8.34
CA THR A 181 -9.64 9.33 -8.28
C THR A 181 -9.01 8.91 -6.97
N ALA A 182 -9.74 8.19 -6.11
CA ALA A 182 -9.22 7.70 -4.84
C ALA A 182 -9.45 6.20 -4.68
N THR A 183 -8.44 5.50 -4.18
CA THR A 183 -8.52 4.09 -3.78
C THR A 183 -8.17 3.95 -2.30
N GLY A 184 -8.84 3.03 -1.61
CA GLY A 184 -8.62 2.75 -0.19
C GLY A 184 -8.36 1.26 0.03
N VAL A 185 -7.31 0.93 0.77
CA VAL A 185 -7.03 -0.44 1.23
C VAL A 185 -6.99 -0.45 2.76
N VAL A 186 -7.78 -1.32 3.37
CA VAL A 186 -7.79 -1.51 4.83
C VAL A 186 -6.67 -2.48 5.21
N SER A 187 -5.92 -2.18 6.28
CA SER A 187 -4.90 -3.10 6.79
C SER A 187 -5.52 -4.41 7.27
N GLY A 188 -4.79 -5.53 7.17
CA GLY A 188 -5.28 -6.83 7.63
C GLY A 188 -5.63 -6.88 9.13
N ASP A 189 -5.07 -5.96 9.92
CA ASP A 189 -5.42 -5.79 11.34
C ASP A 189 -6.48 -4.71 11.62
N ARG A 190 -7.05 -4.11 10.57
CA ARG A 190 -8.08 -3.05 10.56
C ARG A 190 -7.78 -1.83 11.44
N ARG A 191 -6.51 -1.52 11.63
CA ARG A 191 -6.05 -0.36 12.40
C ARG A 191 -5.82 0.86 11.52
N TYR A 192 -5.53 0.65 10.25
CA TYR A 192 -5.17 1.70 9.32
C TYR A 192 -5.90 1.50 7.99
N VAL A 193 -6.25 2.62 7.37
CA VAL A 193 -6.68 2.65 5.97
C VAL A 193 -5.61 3.42 5.21
N ARG A 194 -5.09 2.80 4.16
CA ARG A 194 -4.22 3.47 3.21
C ARG A 194 -5.07 4.00 2.07
N THR A 195 -5.16 5.32 2.00
CA THR A 195 -5.87 6.01 0.92
C THR A 195 -4.84 6.55 -0.06
N THR A 196 -4.98 6.18 -1.33
CA THR A 196 -4.22 6.79 -2.43
C THR A 196 -5.19 7.64 -3.23
N ALA A 197 -4.91 8.94 -3.34
CA ALA A 197 -5.79 9.89 -4.01
C ALA A 197 -5.02 10.68 -5.08
N PHE A 198 -5.62 10.81 -6.25
CA PHE A 198 -5.11 11.55 -7.40
C PHE A 198 -6.11 12.65 -7.76
N PRO A 199 -5.99 13.84 -7.16
CA PRO A 199 -6.77 15.00 -7.59
C PRO A 199 -6.22 15.53 -8.93
N PHE A 200 -7.12 15.88 -9.83
CA PHE A 200 -6.83 16.56 -11.09
C PHE A 200 -7.61 17.87 -11.12
N PHE A 201 -6.90 18.99 -11.21
CA PHE A 201 -7.48 20.32 -11.35
C PHE A 201 -7.03 20.88 -12.70
N SER A 202 -7.98 21.30 -13.53
CA SER A 202 -7.72 22.00 -14.78
C SER A 202 -8.58 23.26 -14.82
N GLY A 203 -7.94 24.42 -15.01
CA GLY A 203 -8.57 25.72 -15.14
C GLY A 203 -8.10 26.39 -16.42
N ILE A 204 -8.98 27.11 -17.10
CA ILE A 204 -8.60 27.94 -18.25
C ILE A 204 -8.24 29.34 -17.71
N GLY A 205 -6.98 29.75 -17.89
CA GLY A 205 -6.55 31.12 -17.59
C GLY A 205 -6.99 32.12 -18.65
N ASP A 206 -6.67 33.41 -18.47
CA ASP A 206 -7.04 34.48 -19.41
C ASP A 206 -6.62 34.16 -20.85
N VAL A 207 -7.57 34.19 -21.78
CA VAL A 207 -7.35 33.93 -23.19
C VAL A 207 -7.05 35.24 -23.91
N THR A 208 -5.79 35.47 -24.29
CA THR A 208 -5.40 36.59 -25.17
C THR A 208 -5.45 36.15 -26.63
N VAL A 209 -6.36 36.73 -27.42
CA VAL A 209 -6.43 36.50 -28.87
C VAL A 209 -5.63 37.59 -29.58
N PHE A 210 -4.62 37.19 -30.36
CA PHE A 210 -3.89 38.08 -31.25
C PHE A 210 -4.28 37.74 -32.69
N ASP A 211 -4.92 38.69 -33.36
CA ASP A 211 -5.21 38.58 -34.79
C ASP A 211 -4.07 39.20 -35.59
N VAL A 212 -3.46 38.42 -36.49
CA VAL A 212 -2.37 38.85 -37.37
C VAL A 212 -2.90 39.44 -38.69
N SER A 213 -4.23 39.42 -38.91
CA SER A 213 -4.85 39.92 -40.15
C SER A 213 -5.14 41.42 -40.17
N GLY A 214 -5.05 42.12 -39.03
CA GLY A 214 -5.12 43.57 -38.97
C GLY A 214 -3.73 44.19 -39.06
N GLY A 215 -3.31 44.58 -40.26
CA GLY A 215 -2.04 45.26 -40.52
C GLY A 215 -1.94 46.61 -39.79
N GLN A 216 -1.56 46.58 -38.52
CA GLN A 216 -1.04 47.73 -37.81
C GLN A 216 0.23 47.30 -37.08
N THR A 217 1.35 47.47 -37.76
CA THR A 217 2.67 47.46 -37.16
C THR A 217 2.72 48.57 -36.10
N PRO A 218 2.96 48.29 -34.81
CA PRO A 218 3.37 49.34 -33.90
C PRO A 218 4.68 49.90 -34.46
N GLY A 219 4.68 51.20 -34.75
CA GLY A 219 5.83 51.90 -35.32
C GLY A 219 7.10 51.53 -34.56
N ALA A 220 8.13 51.15 -35.32
CA ALA A 220 9.49 51.01 -34.84
C ALA A 220 9.94 52.37 -34.28
N GLY A 221 9.72 52.57 -32.99
CA GLY A 221 10.36 53.61 -32.21
C GLY A 221 11.83 53.26 -32.06
N GLY A 222 12.68 53.99 -32.76
CA GLY A 222 14.13 53.86 -32.69
C GLY A 222 14.64 53.98 -31.26
N GLY A 223 15.48 53.02 -30.89
CA GLY A 223 16.23 53.01 -29.64
C GLY A 223 17.53 52.25 -29.85
N SER A 224 18.50 52.95 -30.44
CA SER A 224 19.91 52.55 -30.49
C SER A 224 20.44 52.42 -29.05
N GLY A 225 20.42 51.20 -28.52
CA GLY A 225 21.03 50.83 -27.25
C GLY A 225 22.29 50.02 -27.52
N GLY A 226 23.42 50.70 -27.65
CA GLY A 226 24.73 50.06 -27.65
C GLY A 226 24.99 49.40 -26.29
N ASN A 227 25.59 48.21 -26.31
CA ASN A 227 26.36 47.72 -25.19
C ASN A 227 27.63 47.01 -25.70
N PRO A 228 28.80 47.25 -25.09
CA PRO A 228 30.10 46.95 -25.66
C PRO A 228 30.46 45.48 -25.38
N GLY A 229 30.62 44.71 -26.45
CA GLY A 229 31.27 43.40 -26.37
C GLY A 229 32.77 43.61 -26.18
N GLY A 230 33.21 43.55 -24.93
CA GLY A 230 34.61 43.59 -24.53
C GLY A 230 35.42 42.51 -25.23
N GLY A 231 36.48 42.95 -25.91
CA GLY A 231 37.57 42.08 -26.31
C GLY A 231 38.38 41.69 -25.07
N GLN A 232 38.59 40.39 -24.89
CA GLN A 232 39.71 39.90 -24.12
C GLN A 232 40.35 38.77 -24.94
N GLY A 233 41.51 39.09 -25.51
CA GLY A 233 42.37 38.11 -26.16
C GLY A 233 42.88 37.07 -25.17
N GLY A 234 42.96 35.83 -25.62
CA GLY A 234 43.72 34.77 -25.00
C GLY A 234 44.71 34.25 -26.04
N GLY A 235 45.96 34.69 -25.92
CA GLY A 235 47.06 34.37 -26.81
C GLY A 235 47.42 32.88 -26.77
N GLY A 236 48.00 32.44 -27.88
CA GLY A 236 48.60 31.12 -27.99
C GLY A 236 49.84 30.98 -27.12
N ALA A 237 50.07 29.74 -26.69
CA ALA A 237 51.39 29.20 -26.43
C ALA A 237 51.35 27.72 -26.81
N GLY A 238 52.18 27.35 -27.79
CA GLY A 238 52.45 25.97 -28.15
C GLY A 238 53.66 25.41 -27.39
N GLY A 239 53.88 24.11 -27.59
CA GLY A 239 55.05 23.34 -27.12
C GLY A 239 54.58 22.20 -26.21
N GLY A 240 54.88 20.92 -26.44
CA GLY A 240 55.90 20.32 -27.28
C GLY A 240 56.61 19.26 -26.44
N ARG A 241 56.47 17.99 -26.86
CA ARG A 241 56.99 16.73 -26.29
C ARG A 241 56.13 16.09 -25.19
#